data_AF-W5JC66-F1
#
_entry.id   AF-W5JC66-F1
#
_cell.length_a   1.000
_cell.length_b   1.000
_cell.length_c   1.000
_cell.angle_alpha   90.00
_cell.angle_beta   90.00
_cell.angle_gamma   90.00
#
_symmetry.space_group_name_H-M   'P 1'
#
loop_
_entity.id
_entity.type
_entity.pdbx_description
1 polymer ?
#
loop_
_entity_poly.entity_id
_entity_poly.type
_entity_poly.pdbx_seq_one_letter_code
_entity_poly.pdbx_strand_id
1 'polypeptide(L)'
;MGPKLLASTARHLNLGLKWPNDIYAYGTTKLGGSIFNTSVDSSSAVVNLGVGINLSNSKPTLCLNDVIAHYNAKHSTALPLLSYEKTFALIFNKLEELYERVQRQGVEELQQEYYRHWLHQDAEISMVDVGGESLQGTVVGIDDYGFLLVKKQPSGETVSVHPDGNSFDMMQGLIIPKYS
;
A
#
# COMPACT_ATOMS: atom_id res chain seq x y z
N MET A 1 8.85 -18.53 -17.53
CA MET A 1 8.37 -17.13 -17.62
C MET A 1 8.99 -16.36 -16.47
N GLY A 2 9.85 -15.39 -16.75
CA GLY A 2 10.73 -14.78 -15.75
C GLY A 2 10.11 -13.63 -14.94
N PRO A 3 10.75 -13.23 -13.83
CA PRO A 3 10.28 -12.18 -12.90
C PRO A 3 10.13 -10.79 -13.54
N LYS A 4 10.79 -10.53 -14.68
CA LYS A 4 10.68 -9.27 -15.43
C LYS A 4 9.28 -8.99 -15.98
N LEU A 5 8.45 -10.00 -16.22
CA LEU A 5 7.10 -9.80 -16.77
C LEU A 5 6.12 -9.28 -15.71
N LEU A 6 6.34 -9.53 -14.41
CA LEU A 6 5.39 -9.20 -13.36
C LEU A 6 5.46 -7.73 -12.94
N ALA A 7 6.68 -7.17 -12.85
CA ALA A 7 6.87 -5.75 -12.50
C ALA A 7 6.28 -4.80 -13.56
N SER A 8 6.33 -5.17 -14.84
CA SER A 8 5.67 -4.39 -15.90
C SER A 8 4.15 -4.56 -15.89
N THR A 9 3.61 -5.66 -15.39
CA THR A 9 2.16 -5.95 -15.46
C THR A 9 1.36 -5.22 -14.39
N ALA A 10 1.93 -4.94 -13.19
CA ALA A 10 1.23 -4.23 -12.12
C ALA A 10 0.77 -2.81 -12.51
N ARG A 11 1.62 -2.04 -13.23
CA ARG A 11 1.22 -0.71 -13.77
C ARG A 11 0.09 -0.80 -14.80
N HIS A 12 0.06 -1.89 -15.56
CA HIS A 12 -0.99 -2.10 -16.56
C HIS A 12 -2.32 -2.53 -15.93
N LEU A 13 -2.28 -3.24 -14.80
CA LEU A 13 -3.47 -3.68 -14.07
C LEU A 13 -4.03 -2.62 -13.11
N ASN A 14 -3.48 -1.39 -13.10
CA ASN A 14 -3.95 -0.26 -12.30
C ASN A 14 -4.12 -0.64 -10.82
N LEU A 15 -3.08 -1.26 -10.28
CA LEU A 15 -2.97 -1.59 -8.86
C LEU A 15 -2.21 -0.47 -8.15
N GLY A 16 -2.59 -0.20 -6.90
CA GLY A 16 -1.92 0.80 -6.08
C GLY A 16 -1.90 0.45 -4.59
N LEU A 17 -1.01 1.10 -3.87
CA LEU A 17 -0.80 0.95 -2.44
C LEU A 17 -1.41 2.13 -1.71
N LYS A 18 -2.33 1.86 -0.80
CA LYS A 18 -2.83 2.84 0.16
C LYS A 18 -2.09 2.62 1.47
N TRP A 19 -1.28 3.62 1.86
CA TRP A 19 -0.68 3.69 3.20
C TRP A 19 -1.75 3.49 4.30
N PRO A 20 -1.44 2.72 5.36
CA PRO A 20 -0.13 2.10 5.61
C PRO A 20 0.05 0.70 5.02
N ASN A 21 -1.02 0.01 4.64
CA ASN A 21 -0.97 -1.45 4.54
C ASN A 21 -1.94 -2.08 3.52
N ASP A 22 -2.63 -1.28 2.72
CA ASP A 22 -3.71 -1.76 1.87
C ASP A 22 -3.34 -1.78 0.38
N ILE A 23 -3.88 -2.77 -0.33
CA ILE A 23 -3.73 -2.93 -1.79
C ILE A 23 -5.07 -2.60 -2.43
N TYR A 24 -5.04 -1.73 -3.44
CA TYR A 24 -6.20 -1.23 -4.16
C TYR A 24 -6.10 -1.52 -5.65
N ALA A 25 -7.24 -1.70 -6.29
CA ALA A 25 -7.41 -1.66 -7.74
C ALA A 25 -8.17 -0.39 -8.15
N TYR A 26 -7.77 0.19 -9.28
CA TYR A 26 -8.39 1.37 -9.87
C TYR A 26 -8.49 2.56 -8.90
N GLY A 27 -7.56 2.64 -7.95
CA GLY A 27 -7.50 3.68 -6.91
C GLY A 27 -8.62 3.68 -5.87
N THR A 28 -9.67 2.86 -6.04
CA THR A 28 -10.91 3.01 -5.25
C THR A 28 -11.37 1.73 -4.57
N THR A 29 -10.99 0.56 -5.09
CA THR A 29 -11.49 -0.72 -4.57
C THR A 29 -10.39 -1.50 -3.88
N LYS A 30 -10.54 -1.74 -2.58
CA LYS A 30 -9.60 -2.54 -1.79
C LYS A 30 -9.63 -4.01 -2.24
N LEU A 31 -8.47 -4.53 -2.64
CA LEU A 31 -8.25 -5.94 -2.97
C LEU A 31 -7.74 -6.74 -1.79
N GLY A 32 -7.06 -6.10 -0.85
CA GLY A 32 -6.39 -6.80 0.23
C GLY A 32 -5.64 -5.84 1.14
N GLY A 33 -4.91 -6.42 2.08
CA GLY A 33 -4.06 -5.69 2.99
C GLY A 33 -3.19 -6.61 3.82
N SER A 34 -2.32 -5.97 4.60
CA SER A 34 -1.38 -6.65 5.49
C SER A 34 -1.54 -6.16 6.92
N ILE A 35 -1.22 -7.01 7.89
CA ILE A 35 -1.17 -6.69 9.31
C ILE A 35 0.15 -7.21 9.84
N PHE A 36 0.82 -6.40 10.65
CA PHE A 36 2.09 -6.73 11.26
C PHE A 36 1.92 -6.70 12.78
N ASN A 37 2.47 -7.70 13.46
CA ASN A 37 2.63 -7.68 14.91
C ASN A 37 4.08 -8.03 15.24
N THR A 38 4.77 -7.11 15.89
CA THR A 38 6.18 -7.26 16.25
C THR A 38 6.30 -7.50 17.74
N SER A 39 7.01 -8.56 18.12
CA SER A 39 7.44 -8.83 19.49
C SER A 39 8.96 -8.71 19.56
N VAL A 40 9.45 -7.88 20.47
CA VAL A 40 10.89 -7.62 20.64
C VAL A 40 11.30 -8.06 22.04
N ASP A 41 12.35 -8.88 22.13
CA ASP A 41 13.04 -9.21 23.38
C ASP A 41 14.45 -8.58 23.41
N SER A 42 15.26 -8.91 24.42
CA SER A 42 16.61 -8.33 24.59
C SER A 42 17.59 -8.62 23.45
N SER A 43 17.30 -9.62 22.61
CA SER A 43 18.23 -10.20 21.64
C SER A 43 17.62 -10.44 20.25
N SER A 44 16.29 -10.45 20.16
CA SER A 44 15.58 -10.80 18.93
C SER A 44 14.32 -9.96 18.74
N ALA A 45 13.97 -9.73 17.47
CA ALA A 45 12.70 -9.17 17.06
C ALA A 45 11.99 -10.18 16.16
N VAL A 46 10.77 -10.55 16.52
CA VAL A 46 9.91 -11.45 15.75
C VAL A 46 8.78 -10.63 15.14
N VAL A 47 8.72 -10.59 13.81
CA VAL A 47 7.64 -9.93 13.07
C VAL A 47 6.69 -10.99 12.52
N ASN A 48 5.45 -10.99 13.02
CA ASN A 48 4.36 -11.81 12.51
C ASN A 48 3.58 -11.02 11.45
N LEU A 49 3.64 -11.50 10.20
CA LEU A 49 2.97 -10.88 9.06
C LEU A 49 1.74 -11.70 8.65
N GLY A 50 0.57 -11.07 8.69
CA GLY A 50 -0.66 -11.57 8.07
C GLY A 50 -0.95 -10.80 6.78
N VAL A 51 -1.16 -11.50 5.66
CA VAL A 51 -1.54 -10.88 4.37
C VAL A 51 -2.81 -11.54 3.87
N GLY A 52 -3.81 -10.72 3.53
CA GLY A 52 -5.05 -11.16 2.91
C GLY A 52 -5.26 -10.48 1.57
N ILE A 53 -5.55 -11.25 0.52
CA ILE A 53 -5.83 -10.74 -0.83
C ILE A 53 -7.05 -11.49 -1.40
N ASN A 54 -8.01 -10.74 -1.93
CA ASN A 54 -9.10 -11.27 -2.74
C ASN A 54 -8.54 -11.75 -4.07
N LEU A 55 -8.37 -13.07 -4.25
CA LEU A 55 -7.74 -13.64 -5.43
C LEU A 55 -8.74 -14.07 -6.51
N SER A 56 -9.71 -14.90 -6.12
CA SER A 56 -10.66 -15.59 -7.02
C SER A 56 -12.09 -15.60 -6.46
N ASN A 57 -12.47 -14.52 -5.78
CA ASN A 57 -13.74 -14.35 -5.11
C ASN A 57 -14.40 -13.04 -5.58
N SER A 58 -15.07 -13.08 -6.74
CA SER A 58 -15.71 -11.92 -7.38
C SER A 58 -16.93 -11.35 -6.64
N LYS A 59 -17.20 -11.84 -5.43
CA LYS A 59 -18.26 -11.38 -4.52
C LYS A 59 -17.76 -11.38 -3.08
N PRO A 60 -18.22 -10.45 -2.22
CA PRO A 60 -19.13 -9.33 -2.54
C PRO A 60 -18.43 -8.15 -3.24
N THR A 61 -17.11 -8.21 -3.43
CA THR A 61 -16.30 -7.15 -4.03
C THR A 61 -15.36 -7.71 -5.11
N LEU A 62 -14.50 -6.86 -5.66
CA LEU A 62 -13.53 -7.16 -6.70
C LEU A 62 -12.38 -8.06 -6.18
N CYS A 63 -11.95 -9.01 -7.01
CA CYS A 63 -10.75 -9.81 -6.78
C CYS A 63 -9.69 -9.61 -7.88
N LEU A 64 -8.46 -10.06 -7.64
CA LEU A 64 -7.35 -9.89 -8.58
C LEU A 64 -7.59 -10.56 -9.93
N ASN A 65 -8.23 -11.74 -9.96
CA ASN A 65 -8.57 -12.39 -11.23
C ASN A 65 -9.65 -11.63 -12.02
N ASP A 66 -10.54 -10.88 -11.36
CA ASP A 66 -11.47 -9.99 -12.07
C ASP A 66 -10.70 -8.82 -12.72
N VAL A 67 -9.69 -8.28 -12.03
CA VAL A 67 -8.82 -7.22 -12.59
C VAL A 67 -8.10 -7.72 -13.84
N ILE A 68 -7.55 -8.93 -13.81
CA ILE A 68 -6.91 -9.56 -14.98
C ILE A 68 -7.92 -9.77 -16.11
N ALA A 69 -9.11 -10.29 -15.80
CA ALA A 69 -10.16 -10.50 -16.79
C ALA A 69 -10.63 -9.19 -17.45
N HIS A 70 -10.85 -8.14 -16.67
CA HIS A 70 -11.21 -6.81 -17.17
C HIS A 70 -10.11 -6.22 -18.05
N TYR A 71 -8.84 -6.35 -17.65
CA TYR A 71 -7.72 -5.93 -18.47
C TYR A 71 -7.67 -6.68 -19.81
N ASN A 72 -7.80 -8.00 -19.78
CA ASN A 72 -7.85 -8.84 -20.98
C ASN A 72 -8.96 -8.43 -21.94
N ALA A 73 -10.17 -8.19 -21.43
CA ALA A 73 -11.30 -7.74 -22.24
C ALA A 73 -11.05 -6.35 -22.86
N LYS A 74 -10.56 -5.40 -22.06
CA LYS A 74 -10.33 -4.02 -22.50
C LYS A 74 -9.19 -3.90 -23.53
N HIS A 75 -8.14 -4.70 -23.39
CA HIS A 75 -6.93 -4.59 -24.19
C HIS A 75 -6.77 -5.71 -25.23
N SER A 76 -7.77 -6.59 -25.36
CA SER A 76 -7.70 -7.78 -26.24
C SER A 76 -6.46 -8.65 -25.97
N THR A 77 -6.13 -8.85 -24.69
CA THR A 77 -5.00 -9.68 -24.25
C THR A 77 -5.47 -11.00 -23.65
N ALA A 78 -4.52 -11.92 -23.42
CA ALA A 78 -4.78 -13.25 -22.85
C ALA A 78 -3.85 -13.55 -21.66
N LEU A 79 -3.77 -12.62 -20.71
CA LEU A 79 -3.06 -12.84 -19.46
C LEU A 79 -3.70 -14.02 -18.70
N PRO A 80 -2.91 -14.99 -18.20
CA PRO A 80 -3.45 -16.11 -17.46
C PRO A 80 -3.98 -15.65 -16.11
N LEU A 81 -5.12 -16.21 -15.70
CA LEU A 81 -5.60 -16.08 -14.33
C LEU A 81 -4.62 -16.75 -13.35
N LEU A 82 -4.63 -16.28 -12.11
CA LEU A 82 -3.76 -16.77 -11.05
C LEU A 82 -4.47 -17.83 -10.23
N SER A 83 -3.81 -18.98 -10.05
CA SER A 83 -4.17 -19.96 -9.02
C SER A 83 -3.61 -19.53 -7.67
N TYR A 84 -4.10 -20.12 -6.58
CA TYR A 84 -3.59 -19.86 -5.23
C TYR A 84 -2.11 -20.22 -5.12
N GLU A 85 -1.71 -21.40 -5.59
CA GLU A 85 -0.34 -21.92 -5.52
C GLU A 85 0.63 -21.03 -6.28
N LYS A 86 0.24 -20.60 -7.48
CA LYS A 86 1.05 -19.67 -8.28
C LYS A 86 1.16 -18.32 -7.59
N THR A 87 0.08 -17.83 -7.01
CA THR A 87 0.06 -16.56 -6.27
C THR A 87 1.02 -16.61 -5.08
N PHE A 88 0.97 -17.66 -4.26
CA PHE A 88 1.90 -17.85 -3.15
C PHE A 88 3.35 -17.91 -3.63
N ALA A 89 3.65 -18.72 -4.64
CA ALA A 89 5.00 -18.85 -5.18
C ALA A 89 5.54 -17.49 -5.67
N LEU A 90 4.71 -16.69 -6.36
CA LEU A 90 5.10 -15.37 -6.83
C LEU A 90 5.35 -14.39 -5.67
N ILE A 91 4.50 -14.39 -4.65
CA ILE A 91 4.65 -13.52 -3.48
C ILE A 91 5.92 -13.87 -2.72
N PHE A 92 6.14 -15.14 -2.37
CA PHE A 92 7.31 -15.54 -1.59
C PHE A 92 8.62 -15.30 -2.34
N ASN A 93 8.69 -15.63 -3.63
CA ASN A 93 9.88 -15.34 -4.43
C ASN A 93 10.14 -13.83 -4.51
N LYS A 94 9.07 -13.01 -4.61
CA LYS A 94 9.23 -11.56 -4.67
C LYS A 94 9.65 -10.98 -3.33
N LEU A 95 9.12 -11.49 -2.22
CA LEU A 95 9.53 -11.08 -0.87
C LEU A 95 11.01 -11.36 -0.62
N GLU A 96 11.49 -12.55 -0.99
CA GLU A 96 12.91 -12.89 -0.90
C GLU A 96 13.79 -11.97 -1.76
N GLU A 97 13.39 -11.73 -3.02
CA GLU A 97 14.08 -10.78 -3.91
C GLU A 97 14.15 -9.35 -3.35
N LEU A 98 13.06 -8.88 -2.72
CA LEU A 98 13.02 -7.56 -2.10
C LEU A 98 13.84 -7.51 -0.82
N TYR A 99 13.79 -8.56 0.01
CA TYR A 99 14.56 -8.67 1.23
C TYR A 99 16.07 -8.64 0.93
N GLU A 100 16.55 -9.48 0.00
CA GLU A 100 17.96 -9.48 -0.40
C GLU A 100 18.41 -8.12 -0.95
N ARG A 101 17.55 -7.43 -1.68
CA ARG A 101 17.86 -6.11 -2.23
C ARG A 101 18.03 -5.08 -1.13
N VAL A 102 17.13 -5.05 -0.15
CA VAL A 102 17.24 -4.15 1.00
C VAL A 102 18.53 -4.43 1.78
N GLN A 103 18.87 -5.71 1.99
CA GLN A 103 20.13 -6.09 2.66
C GLN A 103 21.38 -5.59 1.92
N ARG A 104 21.34 -5.49 0.58
CA ARG A 104 22.49 -5.07 -0.24
C ARG A 104 22.55 -3.58 -0.52
N GLN A 105 21.40 -2.93 -0.68
CA GLN A 105 21.28 -1.58 -1.25
C GLN A 105 20.67 -0.55 -0.30
N GLY A 106 20.13 -0.98 0.85
CA GLY A 106 19.37 -0.11 1.75
C GLY A 106 17.87 -0.10 1.45
N VAL A 107 17.12 0.57 2.34
CA VAL A 107 15.65 0.63 2.28
C VAL A 107 15.15 1.65 1.24
N GLU A 108 16.00 2.59 0.85
CA GLU A 108 15.67 3.72 -0.02
C GLU A 108 15.23 3.25 -1.41
N GLU A 109 15.87 2.21 -1.95
CA GLU A 109 15.46 1.58 -3.23
C GLU A 109 14.07 0.94 -3.13
N LEU A 110 13.75 0.33 -1.99
CA LEU A 110 12.41 -0.21 -1.74
C LEU A 110 11.38 0.92 -1.57
N GLN A 111 11.75 2.02 -0.92
CA GLN A 111 10.91 3.21 -0.76
C GLN A 111 10.58 3.85 -2.11
N GLN A 112 11.54 3.94 -3.02
CA GLN A 112 11.28 4.41 -4.39
C GLN A 112 10.32 3.49 -5.13
N GLU A 113 10.45 2.16 -4.99
CA GLU A 113 9.49 1.22 -5.57
C GLU A 113 8.10 1.36 -4.93
N TYR A 114 8.03 1.59 -3.62
CA TYR A 114 6.79 1.86 -2.90
C TYR A 114 6.07 3.10 -3.47
N TYR A 115 6.79 4.22 -3.67
CA TYR A 115 6.21 5.44 -4.26
C TYR A 115 5.79 5.30 -5.73
N ARG A 116 6.33 4.32 -6.47
CA ARG A 116 5.84 4.05 -7.84
C ARG A 116 4.44 3.47 -7.86
N HIS A 117 3.99 2.85 -6.76
CA HIS A 117 2.69 2.20 -6.66
C HIS A 117 1.75 2.89 -5.66
N TRP A 118 2.23 3.82 -4.82
CA TRP A 118 1.38 4.47 -3.83
C TRP A 118 0.30 5.37 -4.45
N LEU A 119 -0.80 5.59 -3.73
CA LEU A 119 -1.95 6.36 -4.20
C LEU A 119 -2.00 7.80 -3.67
N HIS A 120 -0.95 8.24 -2.96
CA HIS A 120 -1.00 9.43 -2.12
C HIS A 120 -0.19 10.61 -2.63
N GLN A 121 0.35 10.52 -3.84
CA GLN A 121 1.16 11.60 -4.42
C GLN A 121 0.37 12.91 -4.47
N ASP A 122 0.89 13.94 -3.81
CA ASP A 122 0.32 15.30 -3.76
C ASP A 122 -1.15 15.34 -3.31
N ALA A 123 -1.57 14.35 -2.52
CA ALA A 123 -2.94 14.28 -2.03
C ALA A 123 -3.19 15.44 -1.05
N GLU A 124 -4.13 16.31 -1.39
CA GLU A 124 -4.67 17.33 -0.50
C GLU A 124 -5.58 16.66 0.53
N ILE A 125 -5.33 16.93 1.81
CA ILE A 125 -6.02 16.33 2.93
C ILE A 125 -6.44 17.36 3.99
N SER A 126 -7.51 17.03 4.70
CA SER A 126 -7.91 17.67 5.94
C SER A 126 -7.55 16.77 7.11
N MET A 127 -6.85 17.30 8.11
CA MET A 127 -6.54 16.63 9.37
C MET A 127 -7.37 17.25 10.48
N VAL A 128 -8.14 16.44 11.19
CA VAL A 128 -8.88 16.87 12.38
C VAL A 128 -8.09 16.48 13.62
N ASP A 129 -7.89 17.40 14.54
CA ASP A 129 -7.24 17.10 15.82
C ASP A 129 -8.23 16.59 16.88
N VAL A 130 -7.72 16.29 18.07
CA VAL A 130 -8.56 15.82 19.20
C VAL A 130 -9.54 16.91 19.68
N GLY A 131 -9.23 18.19 19.45
CA GLY A 131 -10.10 19.33 19.75
C GLY A 131 -11.20 19.57 18.71
N GLY A 132 -11.18 18.85 17.59
CA GLY A 132 -12.11 19.02 16.47
C GLY A 132 -11.70 20.14 15.49
N GLU A 133 -10.53 20.74 15.66
CA GLU A 133 -10.01 21.72 14.70
C GLU A 133 -9.52 21.01 13.44
N SER A 134 -9.90 21.55 12.28
CA SER A 134 -9.49 21.00 10.97
C SER A 134 -8.39 21.83 10.36
N LEU A 135 -7.34 21.16 9.89
CA LEU A 135 -6.18 21.75 9.24
C LEU A 135 -5.98 21.13 7.86
N GLN A 136 -5.76 21.98 6.86
CA GLN A 136 -5.43 21.52 5.51
C GLN A 136 -3.94 21.19 5.40
N GLY A 137 -3.60 20.19 4.58
CA GLY A 137 -2.23 19.86 4.25
C GLY A 137 -2.12 18.97 3.02
N THR A 138 -0.91 18.82 2.53
CA THR A 138 -0.60 17.98 1.36
C THR A 138 0.28 16.83 1.82
N VAL A 139 -0.04 15.60 1.41
CA VAL A 139 0.83 14.44 1.64
C VAL A 139 2.11 14.62 0.82
N VAL A 140 3.27 14.53 1.47
CA VAL A 140 4.59 14.73 0.85
C VAL A 140 5.49 13.50 0.89
N GLY A 141 5.10 12.44 1.61
CA GLY A 141 5.94 11.26 1.71
C GLY A 141 5.64 10.39 2.92
N ILE A 142 6.66 9.63 3.29
CA ILE A 142 6.77 8.96 4.58
C ILE A 142 8.14 9.33 5.16
N ASP A 143 8.24 9.40 6.49
CA ASP A 143 9.52 9.63 7.17
C ASP A 143 10.37 8.35 7.24
N ASP A 144 11.54 8.45 7.87
CA ASP A 144 12.49 7.34 8.03
C ASP A 144 11.92 6.18 8.85
N TYR A 145 10.81 6.40 9.57
CA TYR A 145 10.08 5.38 10.35
C TYR A 145 8.86 4.84 9.60
N GLY A 146 8.56 5.37 8.41
CA GLY A 146 7.43 4.98 7.59
C GLY A 146 6.10 5.67 7.95
N PHE A 147 6.12 6.69 8.80
CA PHE A 147 4.92 7.48 9.12
C PHE A 147 4.60 8.48 8.02
N LEU A 148 3.31 8.74 7.80
CA LEU A 148 2.85 9.61 6.72
C LEU A 148 3.29 11.06 6.99
N LEU A 149 4.01 11.67 6.04
CA LEU A 149 4.43 13.07 6.13
C LEU A 149 3.40 13.97 5.45
N VAL A 150 2.94 14.98 6.18
CA VAL A 150 1.97 15.97 5.70
C VAL A 150 2.55 17.36 5.87
N LYS A 151 2.58 18.12 4.77
CA LYS A 151 2.94 19.54 4.78
C LYS A 151 1.70 20.39 5.02
N LYS A 152 1.62 21.04 6.18
CA LYS A 152 0.49 21.89 6.59
C LYS A 152 0.38 23.16 5.76
N GLN A 153 -0.84 23.61 5.54
CA GLN A 153 -1.14 24.91 4.95
C GLN A 153 -1.77 25.83 6.00
N PRO A 154 -1.43 27.14 6.04
CA PRO A 154 -0.46 27.84 5.19
C PRO A 154 0.98 27.81 5.73
N SER A 155 1.22 27.24 6.91
CA SER A 155 2.52 27.36 7.61
C SER A 155 3.69 26.73 6.86
N GLY A 156 3.43 25.72 6.02
CA GLY A 156 4.47 24.94 5.32
C GLY A 156 5.23 23.98 6.24
N GLU A 157 4.88 23.92 7.52
CA GLU A 157 5.43 22.97 8.49
C GLU A 157 5.07 21.54 8.08
N THR A 158 6.02 20.63 8.16
CA THR A 158 5.78 19.20 7.90
C THR A 158 5.59 18.47 9.22
N VAL A 159 4.58 17.61 9.31
CA VAL A 159 4.31 16.76 10.47
C VAL A 159 4.22 15.29 10.08
N SER A 160 4.63 14.41 11.00
CA SER A 160 4.47 12.96 10.89
C SER A 160 3.14 12.52 11.50
N VAL A 161 2.37 11.73 10.75
CA VAL A 161 1.08 11.18 11.16
C VAL A 161 1.21 9.68 11.42
N HIS A 162 0.93 9.29 12.65
CA HIS A 162 1.03 7.89 13.10
C HIS A 162 -0.23 7.09 12.72
N PRO A 163 -0.10 5.86 12.20
CA PRO A 163 -1.24 5.02 11.81
C PRO A 163 -2.00 4.46 13.02
N ASP A 164 -1.36 4.33 14.18
CA ASP A 164 -1.99 3.75 15.37
C ASP A 164 -2.96 4.73 16.04
N GLY A 165 -2.66 6.02 15.96
CA GLY A 165 -3.50 7.09 16.51
C GLY A 165 -4.55 7.62 15.54
N ASN A 166 -4.39 7.40 14.22
CA ASN A 166 -5.20 8.05 13.20
C ASN A 166 -5.83 7.06 12.20
N SER A 167 -6.99 7.45 11.67
CA SER A 167 -7.65 6.82 10.53
C SER A 167 -7.54 7.73 9.32
N PHE A 168 -7.24 7.16 8.15
CA PHE A 168 -7.20 7.89 6.87
C PHE A 168 -8.30 7.40 5.92
N ASP A 169 -9.30 8.25 5.71
CA ASP A 169 -10.25 8.14 4.60
C ASP A 169 -9.69 8.84 3.37
N MET A 170 -9.00 8.06 2.53
CA MET A 170 -8.43 8.49 1.26
C MET A 170 -9.49 9.03 0.29
N MET A 171 -10.74 8.54 0.34
CA MET A 171 -11.77 8.96 -0.61
C MET A 171 -12.29 10.37 -0.27
N GLN A 172 -12.24 10.73 1.01
CA GLN A 172 -12.60 12.07 1.49
C GLN A 172 -11.38 12.98 1.67
N GLY A 173 -10.16 12.46 1.52
CA GLY A 173 -8.94 13.19 1.87
C GLY A 173 -8.91 13.56 3.36
N LEU A 174 -9.39 12.68 4.25
CA LEU A 174 -9.65 13.03 5.66
C LEU A 174 -8.84 12.14 6.61
N ILE A 175 -8.08 12.78 7.50
CA ILE A 175 -7.39 12.11 8.61
C ILE A 175 -8.05 12.53 9.93
N ILE A 176 -8.45 11.55 10.73
CA ILE A 176 -9.07 11.76 12.05
C ILE A 176 -8.41 10.88 13.13
N PRO A 177 -8.41 11.29 14.40
CA PRO A 177 -7.93 10.44 15.48
C PRO A 177 -8.88 9.25 15.68
N LYS A 178 -8.34 8.08 16.04
CA LYS A 178 -9.11 6.85 16.28
C LYS A 178 -9.84 6.85 17.62
N TYR A 179 -9.35 7.64 18.58
CA TYR A 179 -9.84 7.70 19.94
C TYR A 179 -10.20 9.16 20.28
N SER A 180 -11.33 9.61 19.73
CA SER A 180 -11.96 10.89 20.06
C SER A 180 -13.33 10.64 20.70
#